data_AF-A0AA88E4R5-F1
#
_entry.id   AF-A0AA88E4R5-F1
#
_cell.length_a   1.000
_cell.length_b   1.000
_cell.length_c   1.000
_cell.angle_alpha   90.00
_cell.angle_beta   90.00
_cell.angle_gamma   90.00
#
_symmetry.space_group_name_H-M   'P 1'
#
loop_
_entity.id
_entity.type
_entity.pdbx_description
1 polymer ?
#
loop_
_entity_poly.entity_id
_entity_poly.type
_entity_poly.pdbx_seq_one_letter_code
_entity_poly.pdbx_strand_id
1 'polypeptide(L)'
;MTELSVVNSALDREVYCREKAINILQILTNVLRGKLFLMPYNIGQHWILAVIDPLEDSVLYVNPLRNEPGDDFKSLIKLVLNDWKIMVGRGVRKR
;
A
#
# COMPACT_ATOMS: atom_id res chain seq x y z
N MET A 1 -7.21 12.49 27.03
CA MET A 1 -7.00 13.16 25.74
C MET A 1 -5.50 13.22 25.55
N THR A 2 -4.91 12.13 25.06
CA THR A 2 -3.44 12.03 24.92
C THR A 2 -3.07 12.59 23.56
N GLU A 3 -2.27 13.64 23.61
CA GLU A 3 -1.72 14.35 22.46
C GLU A 3 -0.94 13.38 21.57
N LEU A 4 -1.38 13.30 20.31
CA LEU A 4 -0.60 12.77 19.20
C LEU A 4 0.60 13.71 19.01
N SER A 5 1.68 13.48 19.76
CA SER A 5 2.95 14.15 19.57
C SER A 5 3.53 13.74 18.21
N VAL A 6 3.24 14.60 17.23
CA VAL A 6 4.01 14.92 16.03
C VAL A 6 5.26 14.06 15.83
N VAL A 7 5.06 12.92 15.18
CA VAL A 7 6.09 12.00 14.71
C VAL A 7 6.71 12.62 13.45
N ASN A 8 7.89 13.24 13.58
CA ASN A 8 8.46 14.13 12.56
C ASN A 8 9.90 13.78 12.13
N SER A 9 10.35 12.54 12.31
CA SER A 9 11.60 12.08 11.68
C SER A 9 11.33 11.28 10.41
N ALA A 10 12.23 11.36 9.42
CA ALA A 10 12.13 10.55 8.19
C ALA A 10 12.17 9.04 8.49
N LEU A 11 12.88 8.65 9.56
CA LEU A 11 12.94 7.28 10.04
C LEU A 11 11.56 6.76 10.48
N ASP A 12 10.81 7.58 11.22
CA ASP A 12 9.48 7.18 11.67
C ASP A 12 8.49 7.02 10.51
N ARG A 13 8.64 7.85 9.47
CA ARG A 13 7.86 7.70 8.23
C ARG A 13 8.19 6.41 7.51
N GLU A 14 9.47 6.04 7.44
CA GLU A 14 9.89 4.77 6.82
C GLU A 14 9.33 3.57 7.60
N VAL A 15 9.45 3.58 8.93
CA VAL A 15 8.91 2.53 9.80
C VAL A 15 7.39 2.40 9.62
N TYR A 16 6.66 3.51 9.68
CA TYR A 16 5.22 3.54 9.44
C TYR A 16 4.85 2.98 8.07
N CYS A 17 5.57 3.38 7.00
CA CYS A 17 5.32 2.88 5.65
C CYS A 17 5.55 1.36 5.56
N ARG A 18 6.60 0.83 6.20
CA ARG A 18 6.88 -0.61 6.22
C ARG A 18 5.82 -1.40 6.97
N GLU A 19 5.42 -0.97 8.16
CA GLU A 19 4.37 -1.64 8.92
C GLU A 19 3.05 -1.69 8.14
N LYS A 20 2.71 -0.57 7.49
CA LYS A 20 1.52 -0.48 6.64
C LYS A 20 1.61 -1.40 5.43
N ALA A 21 2.77 -1.47 4.77
CA ALA A 21 3.00 -2.38 3.64
C ALA A 21 2.81 -3.85 4.05
N ILE A 22 3.36 -4.26 5.20
CA ILE A 22 3.21 -5.62 5.72
C ILE A 22 1.74 -5.98 5.94
N ASN A 23 0.96 -5.08 6.55
CA ASN A 23 -0.47 -5.30 6.76
C ASN A 23 -1.23 -5.47 5.44
N ILE A 24 -0.95 -4.62 4.44
CA ILE A 24 -1.55 -4.72 3.10
C ILE A 24 -1.19 -6.05 2.45
N LEU A 25 0.09 -6.46 2.52
CA LEU A 25 0.60 -7.71 1.95
C LEU A 25 -0.07 -8.94 2.56
N GLN A 26 -0.22 -8.99 3.89
CA GLN A 26 -0.90 -10.09 4.56
C GLN A 26 -2.31 -10.29 4.02
N ILE A 27 -3.05 -9.19 3.84
CA ILE A 27 -4.41 -9.27 3.30
C ILE A 27 -4.36 -9.68 1.81
N LEU A 28 -3.45 -9.12 1.01
CA LEU A 28 -3.26 -9.51 -0.40
C LEU A 28 -2.98 -11.02 -0.56
N THR A 29 -2.18 -11.61 0.33
CA THR A 29 -1.76 -13.03 0.22
C THR A 29 -2.86 -14.01 0.51
N ASN A 30 -3.88 -13.58 1.27
CA ASN A 30 -5.06 -14.37 1.54
C ASN A 30 -6.12 -14.26 0.43
N VAL A 31 -5.92 -13.35 -0.53
CA VAL A 31 -6.87 -13.12 -1.62
C VAL A 31 -6.49 -13.97 -2.83
N LEU A 32 -7.49 -14.71 -3.33
CA LEU A 32 -7.38 -15.53 -4.54
C LEU A 32 -6.87 -14.71 -5.72
N ARG A 33 -5.95 -15.29 -6.52
CA ARG A 33 -5.47 -14.69 -7.78
C ARG A 33 -6.65 -14.24 -8.64
N GLY A 34 -6.57 -13.04 -9.22
CA GLY A 34 -7.62 -12.49 -10.10
C GLY A 34 -8.65 -11.59 -9.44
N LYS A 35 -8.44 -11.18 -8.19
CA LYS A 35 -9.28 -10.20 -7.50
C LYS A 35 -8.58 -8.85 -7.40
N LEU A 36 -9.34 -7.79 -7.63
CA LEU A 36 -8.94 -6.41 -7.37
C LEU A 36 -8.96 -6.12 -5.86
N PHE A 37 -8.02 -5.30 -5.42
CA PHE A 37 -7.94 -4.86 -4.04
C PHE A 37 -8.41 -3.43 -3.88
N LEU A 38 -9.41 -3.22 -3.02
CA LEU A 38 -9.93 -1.90 -2.69
C LEU A 38 -9.35 -1.45 -1.36
N MET A 39 -8.49 -0.45 -1.39
CA MET A 39 -7.80 0.07 -0.21
C MET A 39 -8.15 1.54 0.01
N PRO A 40 -9.15 1.84 0.85
CA PRO A 40 -9.34 3.17 1.39
C PRO A 40 -8.07 3.60 2.13
N TYR A 41 -7.54 4.77 1.79
CA TYR A 41 -6.29 5.26 2.34
C TYR A 41 -6.46 6.73 2.75
N ASN A 42 -6.12 7.03 4.00
CA ASN A 42 -6.14 8.39 4.51
C ASN A 42 -4.74 9.02 4.37
N ILE A 43 -4.66 10.13 3.63
CA ILE A 43 -3.44 10.97 3.48
C ILE A 43 -3.37 12.09 4.53
N GLY A 44 -3.68 11.78 5.79
CA GLY A 44 -3.71 12.73 6.91
C GLY A 44 -5.11 13.24 7.25
N GLN A 45 -5.68 14.09 6.39
CA GLN A 45 -7.03 14.68 6.59
C GLN A 45 -7.99 14.40 5.43
N HIS A 46 -7.56 13.62 4.45
CA HIS A 46 -8.32 13.37 3.23
C HIS A 46 -8.27 11.89 2.87
N TRP A 47 -9.41 11.34 2.44
CA TRP A 47 -9.52 9.95 2.04
C TRP A 47 -9.44 9.81 0.53
N ILE A 48 -8.62 8.86 0.09
CA ILE A 48 -8.55 8.39 -1.30
C ILE A 48 -8.84 6.90 -1.33
N LEU A 49 -9.13 6.38 -2.52
CA LEU A 49 -9.24 4.95 -2.75
C LEU A 49 -8.13 4.51 -3.70
N ALA A 50 -7.31 3.56 -3.27
CA ALA A 50 -6.40 2.85 -4.16
C ALA A 50 -7.07 1.55 -4.61
N VAL A 51 -7.19 1.36 -5.93
CA VAL A 51 -7.59 0.09 -6.52
C VAL A 51 -6.33 -0.58 -7.04
N ILE A 52 -5.92 -1.67 -6.41
CA ILE A 52 -4.68 -2.37 -6.73
C ILE A 52 -5.04 -3.62 -7.54
N ASP A 53 -4.49 -3.71 -8.74
CA ASP A 53 -4.46 -4.94 -9.52
C ASP A 53 -3.03 -5.52 -9.47
N PRO A 54 -2.78 -6.50 -8.59
CA PRO A 54 -1.46 -7.06 -8.42
C PRO A 54 -1.05 -8.02 -9.55
N LEU A 55 -1.98 -8.41 -10.45
CA LEU A 55 -1.65 -9.21 -11.64
C LEU A 55 -1.16 -8.33 -12.78
N GLU A 56 -1.85 -7.21 -13.01
CA GLU A 56 -1.51 -6.22 -14.04
C GLU A 56 -0.44 -5.21 -13.59
N ASP A 57 0.11 -5.38 -12.37
CA ASP A 57 1.09 -4.48 -11.76
C ASP A 57 0.65 -3.01 -11.77
N SER A 58 -0.64 -2.78 -11.55
CA SER A 58 -1.25 -1.46 -11.72
C SER A 58 -2.02 -1.02 -10.49
N VAL A 59 -2.02 0.30 -10.25
CA VAL A 59 -2.77 0.92 -9.17
C VAL A 59 -3.51 2.13 -9.70
N LEU A 60 -4.84 2.12 -9.57
CA LEU A 60 -5.67 3.27 -9.84
C LEU A 60 -5.80 4.10 -8.55
N TYR A 61 -5.34 5.35 -8.61
CA TYR A 61 -5.46 6.32 -7.55
C TYR A 61 -6.73 7.16 -7.73
N VAL A 62 -7.76 6.86 -6.95
CA VAL A 62 -9.04 7.56 -7.01
C VAL A 62 -9.08 8.64 -5.93
N ASN A 63 -8.90 9.88 -6.37
CA ASN A 63 -8.93 11.05 -5.50
C ASN A 63 -10.10 11.98 -5.86
N PRO A 64 -11.09 12.15 -4.97
CA PRO A 64 -12.22 13.05 -5.19
C PRO A 64 -11.81 14.51 -5.44
N LEU A 65 -10.68 14.93 -4.87
CA LEU A 65 -10.14 16.29 -5.03
C LEU A 65 -9.27 16.43 -6.28
N ARG A 66 -9.07 15.36 -7.06
CA ARG A 66 -8.30 15.34 -8.32
C ARG A 66 -6.83 15.75 -8.22
N ASN A 67 -6.28 15.82 -7.00
CA ASN A 67 -4.85 16.02 -6.81
C ASN A 67 -4.10 14.73 -7.17
N GLU A 68 -2.86 14.87 -7.61
CA GLU A 68 -1.95 13.74 -7.83
C GLU A 68 -1.53 13.05 -6.53
N PRO A 69 -1.13 11.77 -6.58
CA PRO A 69 -0.59 11.09 -5.42
C PRO A 69 0.75 11.69 -4.97
N GLY A 70 0.89 11.92 -3.66
CA GLY A 70 2.16 12.32 -3.04
C GLY A 70 3.18 11.17 -2.99
N ASP A 71 4.44 11.52 -2.72
CA ASP A 71 5.57 10.57 -2.76
C ASP A 71 5.50 9.47 -1.71
N ASP A 72 4.93 9.76 -0.53
CA ASP A 72 4.72 8.76 0.52
C ASP A 72 3.78 7.64 0.03
N PHE A 73 2.70 8.00 -0.66
CA PHE A 73 1.77 7.02 -1.23
C PHE A 73 2.43 6.21 -2.34
N LYS A 74 3.16 6.88 -3.25
CA LYS A 74 3.89 6.19 -4.33
C LYS A 74 4.91 5.20 -3.77
N SER A 75 5.64 5.58 -2.72
CA SER A 75 6.65 4.74 -2.06
C SER A 75 6.00 3.52 -1.40
N LEU A 76 4.89 3.71 -0.69
CA LEU A 76 4.11 2.62 -0.11
C LEU A 76 3.64 1.61 -1.16
N ILE A 77 3.01 2.09 -2.24
CA ILE A 77 2.52 1.23 -3.32
C ILE A 77 3.66 0.45 -3.98
N LYS A 78 4.80 1.11 -4.23
CA LYS A 78 5.98 0.46 -4.79
C LYS A 78 6.49 -0.68 -3.90
N LEU A 79 6.53 -0.47 -2.59
CA LEU A 79 6.90 -1.52 -1.62
C LEU A 79 5.94 -2.69 -1.68
N VAL A 80 4.63 -2.41 -1.60
CA VAL A 80 3.57 -3.44 -1.64
C VAL A 80 3.66 -4.29 -2.93
N LEU A 81 3.78 -3.66 -4.09
CA LEU A 81 3.84 -4.40 -5.37
C LEU A 81 5.12 -5.23 -5.51
N ASN A 82 6.27 -4.70 -5.09
CA ASN A 82 7.53 -5.42 -5.14
C ASN A 82 7.52 -6.65 -4.24
N ASP A 83 7.08 -6.49 -2.99
CA ASP A 83 7.04 -7.58 -2.03
C ASP A 83 6.01 -8.64 -2.44
N TRP A 84 4.86 -8.22 -2.97
CA TRP A 84 3.88 -9.14 -3.54
C TRP A 84 4.48 -10.03 -4.64
N LYS A 85 5.19 -9.42 -5.61
CA LYS A 85 5.87 -10.16 -6.68
C LYS A 85 6.87 -11.16 -6.14
N ILE A 86 7.65 -10.79 -5.12
CA ILE A 86 8.60 -11.70 -4.46
C ILE A 86 7.87 -12.87 -3.82
N MET A 87 6.77 -12.62 -3.11
CA MET A 87 5.97 -13.67 -2.46
C MET A 87 5.36 -14.64 -3.47
N VAL A 88 4.73 -14.13 -4.54
CA VAL A 88 4.13 -14.97 -5.59
C VAL A 88 5.22 -15.71 -6.38
N GLY A 89 6.32 -15.04 -6.72
CA GLY A 89 7.45 -15.65 -7.44
C GLY A 89 8.13 -16.78 -6.67
N ARG A 90 8.20 -16.68 -5.34
CA ARG A 90 8.64 -17.79 -4.46
C ARG A 90 7.64 -18.96 -4.44
N GLY A 91 6.35 -18.69 -4.60
CA GLY A 91 5.31 -19.71 -4.73
C GLY A 91 5.33 -20.47 -6.07
N VAL A 92 5.87 -19.87 -7.14
CA VAL A 92 5.96 -20.50 -8.47
C VAL A 92 7.18 -21.43 -8.60
N ARG A 93 8.28 -21.16 -7.89
CA ARG A 93 9.52 -21.98 -7.94
C ARG A 93 9.44 -23.33 -7.23
N LYS A 94 8.35 -23.63 -6.52
CA LYS A 94 8.09 -24.95 -5.91
C LYS A 94 7.04 -25.72 -6.73
N ARG A 95 7.38 -26.11 -7.95
CA ARG A 95 6.72 -27.19 -8.68
C ARG A 95 7.75 -27.94 -9.50
#